data_AF-A0A956JM69-F1
#
_entry.id   AF-A0A956JM69-F1
#
_cell.length_a   1.000
_cell.length_b   1.000
_cell.length_c   1.000
_cell.angle_alpha   90.00
_cell.angle_beta   90.00
_cell.angle_gamma   90.00
#
_symmetry.space_group_name_H-M   'P 1'
#
loop_
_entity.id
_entity.type
_entity.pdbx_description
1 polymer ?
#
loop_
_entity_poly.entity_id
_entity_poly.type
_entity_poly.pdbx_seq_one_letter_code
_entity_poly.pdbx_strand_id
1 'polypeptide(L)'
;MARAGRLVAWALDAEGSTRPAALIRIGAVPLLWTCVGENLSLVRATGAAQAAEVVLFYAASLAALIGLRTRVATALTAAVLVHIYVAAGSEAYARFFSHHHQALLTFLFVLLVFAPAGRSLSVDRWLALRRAAAAGEAPPPERGPLWALRLIALQVSAVYLWSVVDKLSLDFISGGRLERIAMELYVGSDLPEGAGIHALFVAASWAVLILEVALGVGLWSARARRWLVPLGILFHAILFLAVPVCVFSALMVLLYLAYAAPEAVDRAIARLVGAPAPAPAPAAGQEGA
;
A
#
# COMPACT_ATOMS: atom_id res chain seq x y z
N MET A 1 15.55 7.75 29.24
CA MET A 1 15.87 8.75 28.19
C MET A 1 16.53 8.14 26.94
N ALA A 2 17.56 7.30 27.04
CA ALA A 2 18.25 6.73 25.86
C ALA A 2 17.37 5.89 24.91
N ARG A 3 16.35 5.17 25.40
CA ARG A 3 15.40 4.42 24.55
C ARG A 3 14.46 5.32 23.75
N ALA A 4 13.97 6.40 24.37
CA ALA A 4 13.11 7.37 23.71
C ALA A 4 13.87 8.12 22.60
N GLY A 5 15.11 8.55 22.87
CA GLY A 5 15.97 9.17 21.85
C GLY A 5 16.22 8.25 20.65
N ARG A 6 16.48 6.96 20.87
CA ARG A 6 16.61 5.98 19.78
C ARG A 6 15.34 5.78 18.98
N LEU A 7 14.17 5.79 19.63
CA LEU A 7 12.88 5.67 18.96
C LEU A 7 12.58 6.91 18.11
N VAL A 8 12.87 8.11 18.60
CA VAL A 8 12.71 9.35 17.83
C VAL A 8 13.67 9.38 16.63
N ALA A 9 14.95 9.10 16.85
CA ALA A 9 15.94 9.05 15.78
C ALA A 9 15.59 8.01 14.72
N TRP A 10 15.13 6.83 15.16
CA TRP A 10 14.59 5.85 14.23
C TRP A 10 13.36 6.38 13.52
N ALA A 11 12.34 6.90 14.22
CA ALA A 11 11.05 7.24 13.64
C ALA A 11 11.09 8.44 12.68
N LEU A 12 11.77 9.53 13.07
CA LEU A 12 11.73 10.83 12.39
C LEU A 12 13.00 11.11 11.60
N ASP A 13 14.18 10.84 12.17
CA ASP A 13 15.45 11.32 11.62
C ASP A 13 16.10 10.35 10.63
N ALA A 14 15.70 9.08 10.66
CA ALA A 14 16.28 8.07 9.79
C ALA A 14 15.96 8.32 8.30
N GLU A 15 17.02 8.37 7.50
CA GLU A 15 16.96 8.47 6.04
C GLU A 15 17.34 7.16 5.36
N GLY A 16 16.73 6.91 4.20
CA GLY A 16 16.96 5.72 3.38
C GLY A 16 16.67 5.99 1.91
N SER A 17 16.81 4.94 1.11
CA SER A 17 16.44 5.00 -0.32
C SER A 17 14.98 5.38 -0.51
N THR A 18 14.73 6.23 -1.50
CA THR A 18 13.38 6.68 -1.87
C THR A 18 12.67 5.75 -2.84
N ARG A 19 13.32 4.67 -3.28
CA ARG A 19 12.76 3.71 -4.25
C ARG A 19 11.51 2.97 -3.77
N PRO A 20 11.39 2.51 -2.51
CA PRO A 20 10.16 1.88 -2.05
C PRO A 20 8.96 2.82 -2.19
N ALA A 21 9.11 4.09 -1.82
CA ALA A 21 8.05 5.10 -1.97
C ALA A 21 7.69 5.34 -3.44
N ALA A 22 8.69 5.36 -4.34
CA ALA A 22 8.44 5.49 -5.78
C ALA A 22 7.73 4.27 -6.38
N LEU A 23 8.10 3.05 -5.97
CA LEU A 23 7.41 1.83 -6.39
C LEU A 23 5.97 1.76 -5.88
N ILE A 24 5.74 2.15 -4.62
CA ILE A 24 4.39 2.27 -4.05
C ILE A 24 3.58 3.28 -4.86
N ARG A 25 4.12 4.47 -5.15
CA ARG A 25 3.47 5.47 -6.01
C ARG A 25 3.10 4.89 -7.39
N ILE A 26 4.04 4.23 -8.05
CA ILE A 26 3.83 3.65 -9.39
C ILE A 26 2.78 2.55 -9.36
N GLY A 27 2.83 1.64 -8.39
CA GLY A 27 1.87 0.54 -8.27
C GLY A 27 0.49 0.98 -7.79
N ALA A 28 0.40 2.04 -6.98
CA ALA A 28 -0.86 2.51 -6.41
C ALA A 28 -1.77 3.18 -7.44
N VAL A 29 -1.21 3.87 -8.46
CA VAL A 29 -2.05 4.56 -9.46
C VAL A 29 -2.86 3.59 -10.32
N PRO A 30 -2.29 2.50 -10.91
CA PRO A 30 -3.10 1.52 -11.65
C PRO A 30 -4.15 0.86 -10.76
N LEU A 31 -3.81 0.50 -9.52
CA LEU A 31 -4.77 -0.05 -8.56
C LEU A 31 -5.90 0.95 -8.28
N LEU A 32 -5.57 2.23 -8.15
CA LEU A 32 -6.54 3.30 -8.00
C LEU A 32 -7.45 3.39 -9.22
N TRP A 33 -6.91 3.37 -10.44
CA TRP A 33 -7.72 3.39 -11.66
C TRP A 33 -8.62 2.16 -11.79
N THR A 34 -8.15 0.96 -11.44
CA THR A 34 -9.01 -0.24 -11.42
C THR A 34 -10.13 -0.14 -10.39
N CYS A 35 -9.88 0.58 -9.30
CA CYS A 35 -10.83 0.73 -8.21
C CYS A 35 -11.95 1.72 -8.53
N VAL A 36 -11.60 2.88 -9.10
CA VAL A 36 -12.55 3.97 -9.32
C VAL A 36 -12.98 4.11 -10.77
N GLY A 37 -12.32 3.45 -11.73
CA GLY A 37 -12.44 3.75 -13.15
C GLY A 37 -13.84 3.54 -13.74
N GLU A 38 -14.56 2.52 -13.28
CA GLU A 38 -15.95 2.30 -13.70
C GLU A 38 -16.86 3.47 -13.28
N ASN A 39 -16.62 4.01 -12.09
CA ASN A 39 -17.50 5.00 -11.47
C ASN A 39 -17.10 6.44 -11.78
N LEU A 40 -15.80 6.68 -11.91
CA LEU A 40 -15.19 7.97 -12.20
C LEU A 40 -14.81 8.02 -13.68
N SER A 41 -15.82 8.15 -14.54
CA SER A 41 -15.65 8.23 -16.00
C SER A 41 -16.43 9.42 -16.58
N LEU A 42 -15.90 9.99 -17.67
CA LEU A 42 -16.52 11.14 -18.33
C LEU A 42 -17.92 10.85 -18.86
N VAL A 43 -18.17 9.60 -19.28
CA VAL A 43 -19.47 9.15 -19.79
C VAL A 43 -20.54 9.17 -18.69
N ARG A 44 -20.14 9.00 -17.42
CA ARG A 44 -21.06 9.01 -16.27
C ARG A 44 -21.15 10.38 -15.58
N ALA A 45 -20.43 11.38 -16.08
CA ALA A 45 -20.49 12.73 -15.53
C ALA A 45 -21.85 13.38 -15.83
N THR A 46 -22.54 13.88 -14.81
CA THR A 46 -23.86 14.50 -14.93
C THR A 46 -23.81 16.00 -15.18
N GLY A 47 -22.62 16.61 -15.14
CA GLY A 47 -22.42 18.03 -15.39
C GLY A 47 -20.95 18.43 -15.53
N ALA A 48 -20.72 19.68 -15.91
CA ALA A 48 -19.37 20.20 -16.19
C ALA A 48 -18.42 20.12 -14.99
N ALA A 49 -18.91 20.33 -13.77
CA ALA A 49 -18.11 20.22 -12.55
C ALA A 49 -17.57 18.80 -12.34
N GLN A 50 -18.44 17.78 -12.45
CA GLN A 50 -18.04 16.38 -12.32
C GLN A 50 -17.12 15.95 -13.47
N ALA A 51 -17.38 16.43 -14.70
CA ALA A 51 -16.48 16.18 -15.83
C ALA A 51 -15.09 16.78 -15.59
N ALA A 52 -15.01 18.02 -15.09
CA ALA A 52 -13.75 18.67 -14.75
C ALA A 52 -13.00 17.93 -13.63
N GLU A 53 -13.71 17.43 -12.62
CA GLU A 53 -13.13 16.60 -11.56
C GLU A 53 -12.55 15.29 -12.10
N VAL A 54 -13.26 14.59 -12.98
CA VAL A 54 -12.77 13.37 -13.65
C VAL A 54 -11.50 13.66 -14.46
N VAL A 55 -11.48 14.75 -15.24
CA VAL A 55 -10.28 15.15 -15.99
C VAL A 55 -9.12 15.44 -15.05
N LEU A 56 -9.37 16.24 -14.00
CA LEU A 56 -8.35 16.58 -13.00
C LEU A 56 -7.79 15.33 -12.32
N PHE A 57 -8.66 14.39 -11.96
CA PHE A 57 -8.27 13.12 -11.35
C PHE A 57 -7.30 12.34 -12.24
N TYR A 58 -7.65 12.07 -13.49
CA TYR A 58 -6.80 11.29 -14.40
C TYR A 58 -5.53 12.04 -14.77
N ALA A 59 -5.60 13.35 -14.99
CA ALA A 59 -4.41 14.16 -15.27
C ALA A 59 -3.44 14.17 -14.07
N ALA A 60 -3.93 14.40 -12.87
CA ALA A 60 -3.12 14.43 -11.65
C ALA A 60 -2.54 13.05 -11.33
N SER A 61 -3.36 11.99 -11.40
CA SER A 61 -2.89 10.62 -11.12
C SER A 61 -1.93 10.10 -12.19
N LEU A 62 -2.10 10.45 -13.47
CA LEU A 62 -1.12 10.15 -14.52
C LEU A 62 0.21 10.89 -14.28
N ALA A 63 0.15 12.19 -13.94
CA ALA A 63 1.34 12.95 -13.55
C ALA A 63 2.01 12.33 -12.31
N ALA A 64 1.22 11.84 -11.35
CA ALA A 64 1.69 11.13 -10.18
C ALA A 64 2.25 9.74 -10.52
N LEU A 65 1.78 9.05 -11.57
CA LEU A 65 2.31 7.76 -12.03
C LEU A 65 3.70 7.91 -12.67
N ILE A 66 3.87 8.89 -13.56
CA ILE A 66 5.15 9.14 -14.22
C ILE A 66 6.13 9.94 -13.33
N GLY A 67 5.61 10.60 -12.29
CA GLY A 67 6.40 11.37 -11.34
C GLY A 67 6.81 12.72 -11.90
N LEU A 68 5.86 13.40 -12.56
CA LEU A 68 5.98 14.79 -13.00
C LEU A 68 5.39 15.69 -11.90
N ARG A 69 6.19 16.63 -11.37
CA ARG A 69 5.80 17.47 -10.23
C ARG A 69 5.20 16.63 -9.10
N THR A 70 5.86 15.52 -8.79
CA THR A 70 5.36 14.37 -8.03
C THR A 70 4.58 14.75 -6.78
N ARG A 71 5.11 15.69 -5.98
CA ARG A 71 4.46 16.12 -4.73
C ARG A 71 3.12 16.83 -4.99
N VAL A 72 3.08 17.71 -5.98
CA VAL A 72 1.87 18.44 -6.38
C VAL A 72 0.87 17.48 -7.01
N ALA A 73 1.32 16.64 -7.95
CA ALA A 73 0.46 15.65 -8.60
C ALA A 73 -0.19 14.70 -7.58
N THR A 74 0.61 14.16 -6.65
CA THR A 74 0.12 13.29 -5.57
C THR A 74 -0.85 14.03 -4.65
N ALA A 75 -0.56 15.29 -4.30
CA ALA A 75 -1.46 16.11 -3.47
C ALA A 75 -2.79 16.41 -4.16
N LEU A 76 -2.78 16.69 -5.47
CA LEU A 76 -3.99 16.87 -6.26
C LEU A 76 -4.80 15.57 -6.36
N THR A 77 -4.14 14.43 -6.61
CA THR A 77 -4.81 13.12 -6.58
C THR A 77 -5.45 12.86 -5.21
N ALA A 78 -4.72 13.10 -4.12
CA ALA A 78 -5.23 12.93 -2.77
C ALA A 78 -6.41 13.88 -2.49
N ALA A 79 -6.31 15.15 -2.88
CA ALA A 79 -7.35 16.16 -2.66
C ALA A 79 -8.64 15.80 -3.42
N VAL A 80 -8.54 15.36 -4.67
CA VAL A 80 -9.70 14.87 -5.43
C VAL A 80 -10.29 13.64 -4.75
N LEU A 81 -9.48 12.64 -4.37
CA LEU A 81 -10.00 11.45 -3.67
C LEU A 81 -10.69 11.79 -2.35
N VAL A 82 -10.14 12.71 -1.56
CA VAL A 82 -10.77 13.18 -0.32
C VAL A 82 -12.04 13.97 -0.61
N HIS A 83 -12.06 14.81 -1.65
CA HIS A 83 -13.26 15.52 -2.06
C HIS A 83 -14.36 14.55 -2.46
N ILE A 84 -14.06 13.58 -3.34
CA ILE A 84 -15.01 12.55 -3.75
C ILE A 84 -15.47 11.77 -2.51
N TYR A 85 -14.57 11.39 -1.59
CA TYR A 85 -14.91 10.68 -0.36
C TYR A 85 -15.86 11.45 0.57
N VAL A 86 -15.68 12.77 0.70
CA VAL A 86 -16.51 13.63 1.56
C VAL A 86 -17.82 14.06 0.87
N ALA A 87 -17.75 14.42 -0.41
CA ALA A 87 -18.90 14.83 -1.21
C ALA A 87 -19.87 13.67 -1.46
N ALA A 88 -19.38 12.43 -1.39
CA ALA A 88 -20.16 11.19 -1.44
C ALA A 88 -21.13 10.96 -0.27
N GLY A 89 -21.34 11.93 0.64
CA GLY A 89 -22.27 11.84 1.78
C GLY A 89 -23.77 11.69 1.44
N SER A 90 -24.14 11.34 0.20
CA SER A 90 -25.52 11.02 -0.21
C SER A 90 -25.66 9.54 -0.59
N GLU A 91 -26.82 8.94 -0.30
CA GLU A 91 -27.08 7.48 -0.30
C GLU A 91 -26.66 6.71 -1.57
N ALA A 92 -26.60 7.37 -2.73
CA ALA A 92 -26.16 6.75 -3.98
C ALA A 92 -24.65 6.45 -4.03
N TYR A 93 -23.83 7.19 -3.26
CA TYR A 93 -22.37 7.08 -3.26
C TYR A 93 -21.81 6.31 -2.04
N ALA A 94 -22.61 6.18 -0.98
CA ALA A 94 -22.32 5.29 0.15
C ALA A 94 -22.08 3.82 -0.26
N ARG A 95 -22.69 3.37 -1.37
CA ARG A 95 -22.43 2.04 -1.97
C ARG A 95 -21.10 1.95 -2.71
N PHE A 96 -20.55 3.06 -3.20
CA PHE A 96 -19.27 3.08 -3.90
C PHE A 96 -18.08 3.10 -2.94
N PHE A 97 -18.15 3.84 -1.82
CA PHE A 97 -17.07 3.97 -0.82
C PHE A 97 -17.13 3.02 0.39
N SER A 98 -18.16 2.18 0.50
CA SER A 98 -18.25 1.16 1.56
C SER A 98 -17.15 0.10 1.48
N HIS A 99 -16.40 0.05 0.37
CA HIS A 99 -15.30 -0.88 0.23
C HIS A 99 -14.00 -0.36 0.85
N HIS A 100 -13.55 -1.02 1.92
CA HIS A 100 -12.35 -0.67 2.71
C HIS A 100 -11.09 -0.35 1.90
N HIS A 101 -10.96 -0.90 0.68
CA HIS A 101 -9.80 -0.67 -0.19
C HIS A 101 -9.77 0.74 -0.81
N GLN A 102 -10.90 1.41 -0.99
CA GLN A 102 -10.94 2.80 -1.46
C GLN A 102 -10.43 3.77 -0.40
N ALA A 103 -10.92 3.63 0.83
CA ALA A 103 -10.42 4.40 1.96
C ALA A 103 -8.90 4.20 2.14
N LEU A 104 -8.44 2.95 2.05
CA LEU A 104 -7.01 2.62 2.13
C LEU A 104 -6.18 3.32 1.04
N LEU A 105 -6.66 3.37 -0.21
CA LEU A 105 -6.01 4.09 -1.31
C LEU A 105 -6.02 5.60 -1.06
N THR A 106 -7.13 6.18 -0.63
CA THR A 106 -7.22 7.62 -0.31
C THR A 106 -6.20 8.01 0.76
N PHE A 107 -6.16 7.28 1.88
CA PHE A 107 -5.17 7.54 2.93
C PHE A 107 -3.74 7.30 2.45
N LEU A 108 -3.50 6.29 1.61
CA LEU A 108 -2.19 6.07 1.00
C LEU A 108 -1.74 7.29 0.18
N PHE A 109 -2.60 7.85 -0.67
CA PHE A 109 -2.24 9.03 -1.46
C PHE A 109 -1.98 10.26 -0.60
N VAL A 110 -2.75 10.45 0.49
CA VAL A 110 -2.46 11.49 1.50
C VAL A 110 -1.07 11.29 2.11
N LEU A 111 -0.71 10.07 2.51
CA LEU A 111 0.62 9.77 3.08
C LEU A 111 1.73 9.93 2.03
N LEU A 112 1.48 9.58 0.76
CA LEU A 112 2.45 9.72 -0.33
C LEU A 112 2.79 11.19 -0.62
N VAL A 113 1.93 12.17 -0.28
CA VAL A 113 2.26 13.61 -0.38
C VAL A 113 3.52 13.96 0.44
N PHE A 114 3.72 13.25 1.54
CA PHE A 114 4.86 13.46 2.44
C PHE A 114 6.05 12.57 2.11
N ALA A 115 5.85 11.53 1.30
CA ALA A 115 6.94 10.65 0.89
C ALA A 115 7.75 11.30 -0.25
N PRO A 116 9.10 11.24 -0.22
CA PRO A 116 9.96 11.76 -1.28
C PRO A 116 9.96 10.86 -2.54
N ALA A 117 8.79 10.36 -2.97
CA ALA A 117 8.60 9.42 -4.07
C ALA A 117 8.98 9.98 -5.46
N GLY A 118 9.20 11.30 -5.56
CA GLY A 118 9.69 11.98 -6.76
C GLY A 118 11.22 11.99 -6.90
N ARG A 119 11.98 11.53 -5.90
CA ARG A 119 13.45 11.45 -5.98
C ARG A 119 13.95 10.19 -6.69
N SER A 120 13.07 9.22 -6.94
CA SER A 120 13.36 7.92 -7.59
C SER A 120 12.33 7.59 -8.66
N LEU A 121 12.76 6.91 -9.74
CA LEU A 121 11.88 6.33 -10.77
C LEU A 121 10.81 7.32 -11.28
N SER A 122 11.19 8.58 -11.51
CA SER A 122 10.29 9.68 -11.84
C SER A 122 10.86 10.58 -12.92
N VAL A 123 9.99 11.28 -13.64
CA VAL A 123 10.38 12.36 -14.56
C VAL A 123 11.11 13.48 -13.81
N ASP A 124 10.68 13.83 -12.59
CA ASP A 124 11.35 14.81 -11.74
C ASP A 124 12.82 14.46 -11.49
N ARG A 125 13.11 13.18 -11.22
CA ARG A 125 14.47 12.68 -11.02
C ARG A 125 15.28 12.76 -12.30
N TRP A 126 14.71 12.32 -13.42
CA TRP A 126 15.37 12.39 -14.72
C TRP A 126 15.75 13.83 -15.09
N LEU A 127 14.85 14.79 -14.90
CA LEU A 127 15.12 16.21 -15.13
C LEU A 127 16.19 16.75 -14.17
N ALA A 128 16.16 16.36 -12.89
CA ALA A 128 17.17 16.78 -11.91
C ALA A 128 18.57 16.27 -12.26
N LEU A 129 18.68 15.01 -12.71
CA LEU A 129 19.95 14.43 -13.18
C LEU A 129 20.49 15.16 -14.41
N ARG A 130 19.63 15.48 -15.39
CA ARG A 130 20.03 16.23 -16.58
C ARG A 130 20.54 17.63 -16.25
N ARG A 131 19.90 18.31 -15.29
CA ARG A 131 20.35 19.64 -14.83
C ARG A 131 21.70 19.58 -14.13
N ALA A 132 21.90 18.63 -13.21
CA ALA A 132 23.18 18.44 -12.53
C ALA A 132 24.30 18.14 -13.52
N ALA A 133 24.06 17.23 -14.48
CA ALA A 133 25.03 16.91 -15.53
C ALA A 133 25.37 18.13 -16.41
N ALA A 134 24.37 18.93 -16.80
CA ALA A 134 24.60 20.15 -17.59
C ALA A 134 25.38 21.23 -16.81
N ALA A 135 25.22 21.27 -15.48
CA ALA A 135 25.95 22.17 -14.60
C ALA A 135 27.33 21.63 -14.16
N GLY A 136 27.68 20.39 -14.52
CA GLY A 136 28.89 19.72 -14.03
C GLY A 136 28.86 19.38 -12.54
N GLU A 137 27.67 19.34 -11.93
CA GLU A 137 27.46 19.05 -10.51
C GLU A 137 27.30 17.55 -10.25
N ALA A 138 27.57 17.14 -9.01
CA ALA A 138 27.29 15.78 -8.57
C ALA A 138 25.79 15.46 -8.67
N PRO A 139 25.41 14.22 -9.03
CA PRO A 139 24.00 13.85 -9.13
C PRO A 139 23.32 13.98 -7.76
N PRO A 140 22.11 14.56 -7.69
CA PRO A 140 21.40 14.69 -6.42
C PRO A 140 21.21 13.32 -5.75
N PRO A 141 21.18 13.24 -4.41
CA PRO A 141 21.04 11.96 -3.71
C PRO A 141 19.67 11.32 -3.95
N GLU A 142 19.63 10.00 -4.00
CA GLU A 142 18.40 9.19 -4.09
C GLU A 142 17.97 8.69 -2.70
N ARG A 143 18.00 9.59 -1.72
CA ARG A 143 17.69 9.32 -0.30
C ARG A 143 16.73 10.36 0.25
N GLY A 144 16.04 10.02 1.32
CA GLY A 144 15.17 10.95 2.03
C GLY A 144 14.59 10.36 3.32
N PRO A 145 13.78 11.15 4.04
CA PRO A 145 13.24 10.76 5.33
C PRO A 145 12.28 9.57 5.21
N LEU A 146 12.38 8.62 6.13
CA LEU A 146 11.61 7.37 6.10
C LEU A 146 10.30 7.42 6.89
N TRP A 147 10.02 8.48 7.63
CA TRP A 147 8.83 8.57 8.50
C TRP A 147 7.51 8.39 7.73
N ALA A 148 7.41 8.90 6.50
CA ALA A 148 6.21 8.74 5.68
C ALA A 148 5.98 7.27 5.28
N LEU A 149 7.04 6.53 4.94
CA LEU A 149 6.95 5.07 4.73
C LEU A 149 6.54 4.34 6.01
N ARG A 150 7.00 4.79 7.18
CA ARG A 150 6.58 4.22 8.47
C ARG A 150 5.10 4.47 8.76
N LEU A 151 4.55 5.62 8.39
CA LEU A 151 3.11 5.87 8.50
C LEU A 151 2.32 4.95 7.56
N ILE A 152 2.82 4.71 6.34
CA ILE A 152 2.21 3.75 5.42
C ILE A 152 2.27 2.33 6.02
N ALA A 153 3.40 1.94 6.62
CA ALA A 153 3.52 0.67 7.33
C ALA A 153 2.53 0.60 8.51
N LEU A 154 2.39 1.68 9.30
CA LEU A 154 1.42 1.76 10.39
C LEU A 154 -0.03 1.62 9.90
N GLN A 155 -0.37 2.25 8.77
CA GLN A 155 -1.67 2.07 8.12
C GLN A 155 -1.93 0.59 7.77
N VAL A 156 -0.94 -0.11 7.21
CA VAL A 156 -1.04 -1.55 6.93
C VAL A 156 -1.22 -2.36 8.22
N SER A 157 -0.46 -2.03 9.29
CA SER A 157 -0.63 -2.68 10.60
C SER A 157 -2.05 -2.47 11.13
N ALA A 158 -2.56 -1.24 11.07
CA ALA A 158 -3.89 -0.89 11.52
C ALA A 158 -4.96 -1.66 10.74
N VAL A 159 -4.82 -1.82 9.43
CA VAL A 159 -5.74 -2.62 8.62
C VAL A 159 -5.79 -4.07 9.10
N TYR A 160 -4.64 -4.73 9.30
CA TYR A 160 -4.65 -6.11 9.81
C TYR A 160 -5.27 -6.22 11.20
N LEU A 161 -4.95 -5.30 12.11
CA LEU A 161 -5.46 -5.35 13.48
C LEU A 161 -6.96 -5.03 13.55
N TRP A 162 -7.46 -4.07 12.76
CA TRP A 162 -8.91 -3.84 12.68
C TRP A 162 -9.62 -5.01 12.00
N SER A 163 -9.01 -5.61 10.98
CA SER A 163 -9.54 -6.81 10.33
C SER A 163 -9.73 -7.97 11.30
N VAL A 164 -8.82 -8.12 12.28
CA VAL A 164 -8.97 -9.10 13.37
C VAL A 164 -10.18 -8.78 14.24
N VAL A 165 -10.32 -7.53 14.69
CA VAL A 165 -11.42 -7.16 15.60
C VAL A 165 -12.78 -7.32 14.92
N ASP A 166 -12.89 -7.00 13.63
CA ASP A 166 -14.11 -7.25 12.82
C ASP A 166 -14.47 -8.76 12.78
N LYS A 167 -13.45 -9.62 12.85
CA LYS A 167 -13.56 -11.09 12.80
C LYS A 167 -13.62 -11.77 14.18
N LEU A 168 -13.71 -11.02 15.27
CA LEU A 168 -13.89 -11.60 16.62
C LEU A 168 -15.34 -12.05 16.91
N SER A 169 -16.24 -11.93 15.95
CA SER A 169 -17.60 -12.46 16.08
C SER A 169 -17.62 -13.99 16.14
N LEU A 170 -18.57 -14.54 16.91
CA LEU A 170 -18.76 -15.99 17.01
C LEU A 170 -19.01 -16.63 15.65
N ASP A 171 -19.74 -15.94 14.76
CA ASP A 171 -20.02 -16.38 13.39
C ASP A 171 -18.74 -16.57 12.55
N PHE A 172 -17.72 -15.73 12.74
CA PHE A 172 -16.45 -15.93 12.05
C PHE A 172 -15.61 -17.03 12.72
N ILE A 173 -15.47 -16.99 14.05
CA ILE A 173 -14.63 -17.92 14.81
C ILE A 173 -15.11 -19.38 14.66
N SER A 174 -16.42 -19.60 14.53
CA SER A 174 -17.02 -20.92 14.30
C SER A 174 -16.86 -21.42 12.87
N GLY A 175 -16.24 -20.67 11.96
CA GLY A 175 -16.17 -21.02 10.53
C GLY A 175 -17.43 -20.69 9.73
N GLY A 176 -18.56 -20.41 10.39
CA GLY A 176 -19.86 -20.20 9.74
C GLY A 176 -19.87 -19.06 8.71
N ARG A 177 -19.13 -17.98 8.96
CA ARG A 177 -18.98 -16.89 7.97
C ARG A 177 -18.27 -17.37 6.70
N LEU A 178 -17.21 -18.17 6.84
CA LEU A 178 -16.46 -18.66 5.68
C LEU A 178 -17.25 -19.70 4.90
N GLU A 179 -18.00 -20.56 5.59
CA GLU A 179 -18.96 -21.48 4.96
C GLU A 179 -20.00 -20.74 4.14
N ARG A 180 -20.62 -19.70 4.71
CA ARG A 180 -21.60 -18.88 4.02
C ARG A 180 -21.02 -18.20 2.79
N ILE A 181 -19.81 -17.63 2.89
CA ILE A 181 -19.09 -17.07 1.73
C ILE A 181 -18.87 -18.14 0.65
N ALA A 182 -18.47 -19.36 1.04
CA ALA A 182 -18.25 -20.45 0.10
C ALA A 182 -19.55 -20.88 -0.59
N MET A 183 -20.65 -20.99 0.16
CA MET A 183 -21.98 -21.27 -0.38
C MET A 183 -22.40 -20.19 -1.38
N GLU A 184 -22.30 -18.91 -1.00
CA GLU A 184 -22.71 -17.76 -1.82
C GLU A 184 -21.91 -17.64 -3.13
N LEU A 185 -20.60 -17.89 -3.09
CA LEU A 185 -19.72 -17.67 -4.25
C LEU A 185 -19.57 -18.89 -5.17
N TYR A 186 -19.69 -20.12 -4.65
CA TYR A 186 -19.29 -21.32 -5.39
C TYR A 186 -20.37 -22.38 -5.56
N VAL A 187 -21.32 -22.49 -4.64
CA VAL A 187 -22.24 -23.64 -4.60
C VAL A 187 -23.69 -23.21 -4.89
N GLY A 188 -24.13 -22.06 -4.39
CA GLY A 188 -25.50 -21.57 -4.50
C GLY A 188 -26.53 -22.37 -3.71
N SER A 189 -26.08 -23.34 -2.90
CA SER A 189 -26.88 -24.19 -2.02
C SER A 189 -26.05 -24.60 -0.80
N ASP A 190 -26.61 -25.45 0.05
CA ASP A 190 -25.90 -26.03 1.18
C ASP A 190 -24.60 -26.75 0.73
N LEU A 191 -23.57 -26.66 1.58
CA LEU A 191 -22.31 -27.38 1.35
C LEU A 191 -22.57 -28.89 1.44
N PRO A 192 -21.85 -29.71 0.65
CA PRO A 192 -21.95 -31.16 0.76
C PRO A 192 -21.73 -31.62 2.21
N GLU A 193 -22.62 -32.46 2.72
CA GLU A 193 -22.44 -33.04 4.04
C GLU A 193 -21.26 -34.03 4.01
N GLY A 194 -20.25 -33.76 4.85
CA GLY A 194 -19.03 -34.57 4.92
C GLY A 194 -18.23 -34.29 6.19
N ALA A 195 -17.55 -35.31 6.70
CA ALA A 195 -16.98 -35.34 8.06
C ALA A 195 -15.81 -34.36 8.35
N GLY A 196 -15.54 -33.37 7.48
CA GLY A 196 -14.41 -32.46 7.67
C GLY A 196 -14.55 -31.06 7.07
N ILE A 197 -15.61 -30.76 6.33
CA ILE A 197 -15.77 -29.44 5.68
C ILE A 197 -15.93 -28.34 6.74
N HIS A 198 -16.79 -28.56 7.73
CA HIS A 198 -16.94 -27.61 8.83
C HIS A 198 -15.64 -27.41 9.62
N ALA A 199 -14.96 -28.51 9.96
CA ALA A 199 -13.68 -28.45 10.67
C ALA A 199 -12.61 -27.68 9.86
N LEU A 200 -12.60 -27.81 8.53
CA LEU A 200 -11.72 -27.05 7.66
C LEU A 200 -12.00 -25.54 7.74
N PHE A 201 -13.27 -25.12 7.71
CA PHE A 201 -13.62 -23.71 7.82
C PHE A 201 -13.33 -23.12 9.21
N VAL A 202 -13.56 -23.88 10.28
CA VAL A 202 -13.12 -23.50 11.63
C VAL A 202 -11.61 -23.29 11.67
N ALA A 203 -10.84 -24.25 11.15
CA ALA A 203 -9.37 -24.15 11.11
C ALA A 203 -8.91 -22.95 10.26
N ALA A 204 -9.55 -22.71 9.11
CA ALA A 204 -9.27 -21.56 8.26
C ALA A 204 -9.55 -20.23 8.96
N SER A 205 -10.67 -20.10 9.68
CA SER A 205 -11.00 -18.90 10.46
C SER A 205 -9.93 -18.56 11.49
N TRP A 206 -9.49 -19.56 12.26
CA TRP A 206 -8.40 -19.37 13.23
C TRP A 206 -7.06 -19.07 12.56
N ALA A 207 -6.75 -19.74 11.45
CA ALA A 207 -5.53 -19.47 10.69
C ALA A 207 -5.50 -18.03 10.18
N VAL A 208 -6.62 -17.49 9.68
CA VAL A 208 -6.76 -16.09 9.26
C VAL A 208 -6.51 -15.16 10.44
N LEU A 209 -7.19 -15.35 11.58
CA LEU A 209 -7.03 -14.49 12.76
C LEU A 209 -5.58 -14.46 13.26
N ILE A 210 -4.96 -15.63 13.41
CA ILE A 210 -3.57 -15.75 13.88
C ILE A 210 -2.62 -15.06 12.90
N LEU A 211 -2.83 -15.28 11.60
CA LEU A 211 -2.00 -14.69 10.56
C LEU A 211 -2.15 -13.17 10.52
N GLU A 212 -3.36 -12.63 10.59
CA GLU A 212 -3.59 -11.19 10.58
C GLU A 212 -2.96 -10.50 11.80
N VAL A 213 -3.07 -11.08 13.01
CA VAL A 213 -2.34 -10.58 14.18
C VAL A 213 -0.82 -10.63 13.95
N ALA A 214 -0.32 -11.75 13.44
CA ALA A 214 1.10 -11.93 13.16
C ALA A 214 1.62 -10.92 12.12
N LEU A 215 0.83 -10.60 11.09
CA LEU A 215 1.17 -9.59 10.09
C LEU A 215 1.10 -8.18 10.67
N GLY A 216 0.04 -7.86 11.43
CA GLY A 216 -0.17 -6.54 12.02
C GLY A 216 0.93 -6.12 13.01
N VAL A 217 1.50 -7.08 13.74
CA VAL A 217 2.55 -6.80 14.74
C VAL A 217 3.94 -7.22 14.24
N GLY A 218 4.05 -8.40 13.63
CA GLY A 218 5.32 -9.03 13.33
C GLY A 218 6.09 -8.42 12.17
N LEU A 219 5.44 -7.74 11.22
CA LEU A 219 6.12 -7.12 10.07
C LEU A 219 7.14 -6.04 10.46
N TRP A 220 7.02 -5.44 11.64
CA TRP A 220 8.03 -4.50 12.18
C TRP A 220 9.36 -5.18 12.50
N SER A 221 9.36 -6.49 12.77
CA SER A 221 10.56 -7.28 13.04
C SER A 221 11.22 -7.79 11.77
N ALA A 222 12.46 -7.38 11.52
CA ALA A 222 13.26 -7.83 10.37
C ALA A 222 13.37 -9.36 10.28
N ARG A 223 13.48 -10.04 11.44
CA ARG A 223 13.56 -11.49 11.50
C ARG A 223 12.25 -12.17 11.16
N ALA A 224 11.11 -11.59 11.54
CA ALA A 224 9.80 -12.16 11.27
C ALA A 224 9.39 -11.94 9.80
N ARG A 225 9.75 -10.79 9.20
CA ARG A 225 9.44 -10.47 7.79
C ARG A 225 9.83 -11.55 6.80
N ARG A 226 10.97 -12.23 7.01
CA ARG A 226 11.44 -13.30 6.10
C ARG A 226 10.43 -14.43 5.92
N TRP A 227 9.54 -14.62 6.90
CA TRP A 227 8.47 -15.62 6.87
C TRP A 227 7.11 -14.99 6.66
N LEU A 228 6.84 -13.86 7.31
CA LEU A 228 5.54 -13.21 7.28
C LEU A 228 5.22 -12.56 5.92
N VAL A 229 6.22 -12.00 5.22
CA VAL A 229 6.00 -11.44 3.88
C VAL A 229 5.55 -12.51 2.89
N PRO A 230 6.25 -13.64 2.69
CA PRO A 230 5.79 -14.66 1.76
C PRO A 230 4.46 -15.30 2.20
N LEU A 231 4.25 -15.51 3.50
CA LEU A 231 2.97 -16.03 4.01
C LEU A 231 1.82 -15.06 3.77
N GLY A 232 2.04 -13.76 3.96
CA GLY A 232 1.08 -12.71 3.66
C GLY A 232 0.79 -12.56 2.17
N ILE A 233 1.81 -12.69 1.30
CA ILE A 233 1.63 -12.74 -0.16
C ILE A 233 0.77 -13.94 -0.54
N LEU A 234 1.07 -15.13 0.00
CA LEU A 234 0.29 -16.34 -0.25
C LEU A 234 -1.16 -16.16 0.23
N PHE A 235 -1.37 -15.58 1.41
CA PHE A 235 -2.69 -15.29 1.94
C PHE A 235 -3.47 -14.36 1.02
N HIS A 236 -2.87 -13.25 0.57
CA HIS A 236 -3.51 -12.34 -0.38
C HIS A 236 -3.73 -12.97 -1.75
N ALA A 237 -2.87 -13.88 -2.20
CA ALA A 237 -3.09 -14.63 -3.43
C ALA A 237 -4.29 -15.58 -3.31
N ILE A 238 -4.42 -16.27 -2.17
CA ILE A 238 -5.60 -17.09 -1.86
C ILE A 238 -6.85 -16.21 -1.86
N LEU A 239 -6.84 -15.09 -1.14
CA LEU A 239 -7.98 -14.16 -1.13
C LEU A 239 -8.31 -13.65 -2.53
N PHE A 240 -7.32 -13.27 -3.33
CA PHE A 240 -7.51 -12.78 -4.69
C PHE A 240 -8.23 -13.79 -5.60
N LEU A 241 -7.96 -15.09 -5.40
CA LEU A 241 -8.55 -16.17 -6.20
C LEU A 241 -9.88 -16.69 -5.60
N ALA A 242 -9.99 -16.69 -4.27
CA ALA A 242 -11.09 -17.32 -3.54
C ALA A 242 -12.22 -16.35 -3.16
N VAL A 243 -11.98 -15.04 -3.21
CA VAL A 243 -12.94 -14.01 -2.84
C VAL A 243 -12.74 -12.82 -3.78
N PRO A 244 -13.78 -12.13 -4.28
CA PRO A 244 -13.63 -11.02 -5.24
C PRO A 244 -13.06 -9.72 -4.63
N VAL A 245 -11.92 -9.79 -3.94
CA VAL A 245 -11.21 -8.70 -3.24
C VAL A 245 -9.86 -8.39 -3.92
N CYS A 246 -9.88 -8.29 -5.25
CA CYS A 246 -8.69 -8.24 -6.09
C CYS A 246 -7.79 -7.01 -5.81
N VAL A 247 -8.37 -5.80 -5.84
CA VAL A 247 -7.62 -4.55 -5.64
C VAL A 247 -7.03 -4.47 -4.23
N PHE A 248 -7.80 -4.88 -3.22
CA PHE A 248 -7.33 -4.90 -1.83
C PHE A 248 -6.10 -5.80 -1.68
N SER A 249 -6.18 -7.03 -2.18
CA SER A 249 -5.11 -8.02 -2.05
C SER A 249 -3.83 -7.55 -2.75
N ALA A 250 -3.95 -7.04 -3.98
CA ALA A 250 -2.82 -6.50 -4.72
C ALA A 250 -2.19 -5.28 -4.01
N LEU A 251 -3.03 -4.40 -3.44
CA LEU A 251 -2.57 -3.24 -2.70
C LEU A 251 -1.83 -3.64 -1.42
N MET A 252 -2.36 -4.57 -0.63
CA MET A 252 -1.70 -5.01 0.60
C MET A 252 -0.32 -5.62 0.32
N VAL A 253 -0.19 -6.39 -0.76
CA VAL A 253 1.11 -6.93 -1.22
C VAL A 253 2.06 -5.80 -1.65
N LEU A 254 1.59 -4.82 -2.42
CA LEU A 254 2.38 -3.65 -2.80
C LEU A 254 2.91 -2.89 -1.56
N LEU A 255 2.06 -2.71 -0.55
CA LEU A 255 2.41 -1.96 0.65
C LEU A 255 3.39 -2.68 1.58
N TYR A 256 3.69 -3.97 1.37
CA TYR A 256 4.82 -4.61 2.04
C TYR A 256 6.17 -3.97 1.72
N LEU A 257 6.28 -3.22 0.61
CA LEU A 257 7.44 -2.38 0.33
C LEU A 257 7.71 -1.34 1.43
N ALA A 258 6.69 -0.90 2.18
CA ALA A 258 6.87 0.03 3.29
C ALA A 258 7.63 -0.60 4.49
N TYR A 259 7.64 -1.94 4.59
CA TYR A 259 8.39 -2.68 5.60
C TYR A 259 9.75 -3.18 5.11
N ALA A 260 10.00 -3.13 3.80
CA ALA A 260 11.25 -3.56 3.23
C ALA A 260 12.40 -2.66 3.72
N ALA A 261 13.57 -3.26 3.97
CA ALA A 261 14.78 -2.46 4.16
C ALA A 261 15.03 -1.68 2.86
N PRO A 262 15.11 -0.34 2.87
CA PRO A 262 15.25 0.46 1.65
C PRO A 262 16.43 -0.01 0.77
N GLU A 263 17.54 -0.38 1.41
CA GLU A 263 18.74 -0.88 0.73
C GLU A 263 18.54 -2.27 0.12
N ALA A 264 17.64 -3.09 0.66
CA ALA A 264 17.32 -4.39 0.07
C ALA A 264 16.54 -4.22 -1.25
N VAL A 265 15.65 -3.23 -1.32
CA VAL A 265 14.93 -2.85 -2.55
C VAL A 265 15.92 -2.34 -3.58
N ASP A 266 16.88 -1.50 -3.18
CA ASP A 266 17.93 -1.04 -4.09
C ASP A 266 18.76 -2.17 -4.68
N ARG A 267 19.20 -3.12 -3.83
CA ARG A 267 19.96 -4.29 -4.29
C ARG A 267 19.13 -5.17 -5.22
N ALA A 268 17.84 -5.35 -4.94
CA ALA A 268 16.95 -6.13 -5.80
C ALA A 268 16.81 -5.48 -7.18
N ILE A 269 16.58 -4.16 -7.23
CA ILE A 269 16.49 -3.42 -8.49
C ILE A 269 17.81 -3.48 -9.25
N ALA A 270 18.95 -3.23 -8.58
CA ALA A 270 20.27 -3.27 -9.21
C ALA A 270 20.55 -4.63 -9.86
N ARG A 271 20.21 -5.73 -9.18
CA ARG A 271 20.30 -7.09 -9.75
C ARG A 271 19.42 -7.28 -10.98
N LEU A 272 18.17 -6.78 -10.94
CA LEU A 272 17.23 -6.91 -12.07
C LEU A 272 17.69 -6.14 -13.31
N VAL A 273 18.34 -4.98 -13.14
CA VAL A 273 18.81 -4.16 -14.26
C VAL A 273 20.27 -4.42 -14.65
N GLY A 274 20.92 -5.42 -14.05
CA GLY A 274 22.34 -5.74 -14.30
C GLY A 274 23.31 -4.66 -13.85
N ALA A 275 22.91 -3.78 -12.93
CA ALA A 275 23.75 -2.72 -12.39
C ALA A 275 24.57 -3.20 -11.18
N PRO A 276 25.79 -2.67 -10.97
CA PRO A 276 26.55 -2.95 -9.77
C PRO A 276 25.75 -2.56 -8.52
N ALA A 277 25.80 -3.41 -7.48
CA ALA A 277 25.10 -3.15 -6.23
C ALA A 277 25.63 -1.85 -5.61
N PRO A 278 24.75 -0.97 -5.10
CA PRO A 278 25.19 0.25 -4.44
C PRO A 278 26.06 -0.11 -3.22
N ALA A 279 27.11 0.67 -3.00
CA ALA A 279 27.99 0.51 -1.85
C ALA A 279 27.16 0.56 -0.55
N PRO A 280 27.49 -0.29 0.45
CA PRO A 280 26.80 -0.23 1.74
C PRO A 280 26.95 1.17 2.33
N ALA A 281 25.84 1.73 2.84
CA ALA A 281 25.90 2.98 3.55
C ALA A 281 26.86 2.83 4.75
N PRO A 282 27.67 3.87 5.06
CA PRO A 282 28.49 3.84 6.26
C PRO A 282 27.59 3.59 7.48
N ALA A 283 28.02 2.68 8.36
CA ALA A 283 27.27 2.36 9.56
C ALA A 283 27.09 3.64 10.39
N ALA A 284 25.85 4.02 10.67
CA ALA A 284 25.56 5.08 11.61
C ALA A 284 26.10 4.67 12.99
N GLY A 285 27.31 5.13 13.33
CA GLY A 285 27.97 4.80 14.61
C GLY A 285 29.51 4.72 14.62
N GLN A 286 30.24 5.14 13.58
CA GLN A 286 31.72 5.22 13.61
C GLN A 286 32.26 6.65 13.47
N GLU A 287 31.55 7.64 14.00
CA GLU A 287 32.14 8.95 14.31
C GLU A 287 32.04 9.13 15.83
N GLY A 288 33.16 8.92 16.53
CA GLY A 288 33.27 9.13 17.98
C GLY A 288 33.81 7.93 18.75
N ALA A 289 35.08 7.59 18.53
CA ALA A 289 35.97 6.97 19.51
C ALA A 289 37.25 7.81 19.57
#